data_AF-A0A420SNE2-F1
#
_entry.id   AF-A0A420SNE2-F1
#
_cell.length_a   1.000
_cell.length_b   1.000
_cell.length_c   1.000
_cell.angle_alpha   90.00
_cell.angle_beta   90.00
_cell.angle_gamma   90.00
#
_symmetry.space_group_name_H-M   'P 1'
#
loop_
_entity.id
_entity.type
_entity.pdbx_description
1 polymer ?
#
loop_
_entity_poly.entity_id
_entity_poly.type
_entity_poly.pdbx_seq_one_letter_code
_entity_poly.pdbx_strand_id
1 'polypeptide(L)'
;MVASTIITLSGPALLNKFAIGLAGEAGTWAFKQILHSASGGSDTDKIRRDISAAIIEMRELKRTVDNLSRELPEALLQLRSDNLRESLTKIETMYDTITDLMETAVTLPEDISDAERDKKLNAIQTRLEDRLRVCSNEIPGILDRINDFLAEDGLRSFLRQAVQKAFDNSDDFVSYHEKSKTLMLSYWVVVVKGISLLQMAYDAPNVDFFEGALTIQRQKEKLNRQEQTFRAVVGENTVRLVEWTLLRPSTLVTLLTDEGYGIGPKPPSIDDITSMSLFIGARIPVHRRSEDLDTVKMASM
;
A
#
# COMPACT_ATOMS: atom_id res chain seq x y z
N MET A 1 18.51 0.50 -2.14
CA MET A 1 17.70 1.09 -3.22
C MET A 1 16.25 0.65 -3.15
N VAL A 2 15.92 -0.65 -3.10
CA VAL A 2 14.53 -1.18 -3.07
C VAL A 2 13.70 -0.66 -1.88
N ALA A 3 14.27 -0.60 -0.67
CA ALA A 3 13.57 -0.07 0.51
C ALA A 3 13.17 1.41 0.33
N SER A 4 14.08 2.25 -0.20
CA SER A 4 13.84 3.68 -0.46
C SER A 4 12.76 3.91 -1.52
N THR A 5 12.68 3.06 -2.56
CA THR A 5 11.62 3.15 -3.56
C THR A 5 10.24 2.82 -2.98
N ILE A 6 10.13 1.83 -2.10
CA ILE A 6 8.84 1.44 -1.51
C ILE A 6 8.37 2.46 -0.46
N ILE A 7 9.28 3.09 0.28
CA ILE A 7 8.96 4.14 1.27
C ILE A 7 8.38 5.40 0.60
N THR A 8 8.74 5.68 -0.65
CA THR A 8 8.21 6.82 -1.42
C THR A 8 6.92 6.52 -2.18
N LEU A 9 6.41 5.28 -2.11
CA LEU A 9 5.21 4.90 -2.84
C LEU A 9 3.94 5.47 -2.18
N SER A 10 3.08 6.08 -3.00
CA SER A 10 1.73 6.51 -2.62
C SER A 10 0.72 5.36 -2.76
N GLY A 11 -0.45 5.49 -2.13
CA GLY A 11 -1.56 4.54 -2.32
C GLY A 11 -1.94 4.35 -3.80
N PRO A 12 -2.08 5.43 -4.59
CA PRO A 12 -2.23 5.34 -6.04
C PRO A 12 -1.08 4.65 -6.77
N ALA A 13 0.18 4.90 -6.37
CA ALA A 13 1.32 4.23 -6.98
C ALA A 13 1.32 2.72 -6.68
N LEU A 14 0.89 2.32 -5.48
CA LEU A 14 0.71 0.91 -5.12
C LEU A 14 -0.39 0.30 -5.97
N LEU A 15 -1.57 0.94 -6.01
CA LEU A 15 -2.66 0.52 -6.89
C LEU A 15 -2.18 0.36 -8.32
N ASN A 16 -1.41 1.31 -8.85
CA ASN A 16 -0.89 1.23 -10.21
C ASN A 16 0.05 0.03 -10.39
N LYS A 17 0.95 -0.25 -9.43
CA LYS A 17 1.81 -1.45 -9.48
C LYS A 17 1.00 -2.75 -9.45
N PHE A 18 -0.03 -2.83 -8.60
CA PHE A 18 -0.90 -4.00 -8.53
C PHE A 18 -1.81 -4.13 -9.75
N ALA A 19 -2.30 -3.01 -10.27
CA ALA A 19 -3.11 -2.92 -11.47
C ALA A 19 -2.30 -3.17 -12.74
N ILE A 20 -0.98 -2.96 -12.78
CA ILE A 20 -0.14 -3.34 -13.93
C ILE A 20 0.03 -4.87 -13.99
N GLY A 21 -0.07 -5.57 -12.86
CA GLY A 21 0.06 -7.01 -12.84
C GLY A 21 -1.23 -7.77 -13.14
N LEU A 22 -1.94 -8.24 -12.12
CA LEU A 22 -3.09 -9.15 -12.30
C LEU A 22 -4.29 -8.51 -13.02
N ALA A 23 -4.49 -7.20 -12.80
CA ALA A 23 -5.56 -6.43 -13.44
C ALA A 23 -5.06 -5.57 -14.62
N GLY A 24 -3.83 -5.79 -15.08
CA GLY A 24 -3.20 -5.01 -16.16
C GLY A 24 -3.44 -5.66 -17.49
N GLU A 25 -3.05 -5.05 -18.62
CA GLU A 25 -3.36 -5.61 -19.95
C GLU A 25 -2.97 -7.09 -20.08
N ALA A 26 -1.79 -7.47 -19.59
CA ALA A 26 -1.32 -8.85 -19.57
C ALA A 26 -2.16 -9.75 -18.63
N GLY A 27 -2.38 -9.31 -17.38
CA GLY A 27 -3.19 -10.02 -16.39
C GLY A 27 -4.65 -10.16 -16.80
N THR A 28 -5.28 -9.09 -17.26
CA THR A 28 -6.63 -9.03 -17.83
C THR A 28 -6.75 -9.94 -19.06
N TRP A 29 -5.73 -10.01 -19.92
CA TRP A 29 -5.76 -10.96 -21.04
C TRP A 29 -5.76 -12.41 -20.54
N ALA A 30 -4.84 -12.81 -19.65
CA ALA A 30 -4.84 -14.20 -19.16
C ALA A 30 -6.07 -14.51 -18.34
N PHE A 31 -6.56 -13.55 -17.56
CA PHE A 31 -7.82 -13.62 -16.85
C PHE A 31 -8.98 -13.87 -17.82
N LYS A 32 -9.07 -13.11 -18.92
CA LYS A 32 -10.05 -13.31 -19.98
C LYS A 32 -9.87 -14.65 -20.69
N GLN A 33 -8.65 -15.10 -20.95
CA GLN A 33 -8.40 -16.41 -21.57
C GLN A 33 -8.82 -17.56 -20.66
N ILE A 34 -8.57 -17.46 -19.35
CA ILE A 34 -9.05 -18.42 -18.35
C ILE A 34 -10.57 -18.43 -18.29
N LEU A 35 -11.22 -17.26 -18.41
CA LEU A 35 -12.68 -17.12 -18.34
C LEU A 35 -13.42 -17.40 -19.66
N HIS A 36 -12.74 -17.32 -20.81
CA HIS A 36 -13.35 -17.51 -22.13
C HIS A 36 -12.89 -18.77 -22.88
N SER A 37 -11.94 -19.53 -22.32
CA SER A 37 -11.50 -20.86 -22.78
C SER A 37 -11.15 -21.01 -24.28
N ALA A 38 -11.01 -19.94 -25.06
CA ALA A 38 -10.69 -19.99 -26.48
C ALA A 38 -10.11 -18.67 -27.01
N SER A 39 -8.82 -18.65 -27.29
CA SER A 39 -8.26 -18.13 -28.56
C SER A 39 -6.74 -18.22 -28.52
N GLY A 40 -6.22 -19.24 -29.23
CA GLY A 40 -4.79 -19.33 -29.53
C GLY A 40 -4.35 -18.10 -30.32
N GLY A 41 -3.67 -17.18 -29.64
CA GLY A 41 -3.05 -15.99 -30.22
C GLY A 41 -1.53 -16.07 -30.16
N SER A 42 -0.85 -15.58 -31.19
CA SER A 42 0.59 -15.69 -31.40
C SER A 42 1.47 -14.86 -30.44
N ASP A 43 0.90 -14.25 -29.40
CA ASP A 43 1.61 -13.43 -28.40
C ASP A 43 1.52 -14.02 -26.97
N THR A 44 1.02 -15.25 -26.86
CA THR A 44 0.73 -15.95 -25.58
C THR A 44 1.97 -16.10 -24.69
N ASP A 45 3.15 -16.36 -25.26
CA ASP A 45 4.38 -16.60 -24.49
C ASP A 45 5.00 -15.34 -23.92
N LYS A 46 4.82 -14.20 -24.59
CA LYS A 46 5.24 -12.89 -24.07
C LYS A 46 4.34 -12.49 -22.92
N ILE A 47 3.03 -12.60 -23.10
CA ILE A 47 2.04 -12.25 -22.09
C ILE A 47 2.15 -13.17 -20.85
N ARG A 48 2.36 -14.48 -21.05
CA ARG A 48 2.66 -15.45 -19.98
C ARG A 48 3.85 -14.98 -19.12
N ARG A 49 4.94 -14.58 -19.77
CA ARG A 49 6.13 -14.06 -19.07
C ARG A 49 5.85 -12.75 -18.34
N ASP A 50 5.10 -11.84 -18.93
CA ASP A 50 4.76 -10.55 -18.32
C ASP A 50 3.91 -10.74 -17.06
N ILE A 51 2.95 -11.68 -17.07
CA ILE A 51 2.16 -12.04 -15.88
C ILE A 51 3.03 -12.67 -14.79
N SER A 52 3.88 -13.63 -15.15
CA SER A 52 4.79 -14.26 -14.19
C SER A 52 5.75 -13.23 -13.58
N ALA A 53 6.29 -12.31 -14.37
CA ALA A 53 7.14 -11.22 -13.89
C ALA A 53 6.38 -10.30 -12.93
N ALA A 54 5.15 -9.92 -13.25
CA ALA A 54 4.35 -9.10 -12.36
C ALA A 54 4.00 -9.80 -11.03
N ILE A 55 3.71 -11.11 -11.06
CA ILE A 55 3.50 -11.90 -9.83
C ILE A 55 4.77 -11.90 -8.97
N ILE A 56 5.95 -12.02 -9.58
CA ILE A 56 7.24 -11.96 -8.88
C ILE A 56 7.45 -10.58 -8.24
N GLU A 57 7.23 -9.49 -8.97
CA GLU A 57 7.35 -8.13 -8.43
C GLU A 57 6.41 -7.89 -7.24
N MET A 58 5.17 -8.41 -7.30
CA MET A 58 4.22 -8.32 -6.20
C MET A 58 4.66 -9.12 -4.97
N ARG A 59 5.20 -10.34 -5.18
CA ARG A 59 5.73 -11.17 -4.09
C ARG A 59 6.93 -10.48 -3.44
N GLU A 60 7.79 -9.84 -4.22
CA GLU A 60 8.91 -9.05 -3.71
C GLU A 60 8.43 -7.86 -2.88
N LEU A 61 7.46 -7.08 -3.39
CA LEU A 61 6.86 -5.97 -2.66
C LEU A 61 6.26 -6.42 -1.33
N LYS A 62 5.51 -7.53 -1.31
CA LYS A 62 4.95 -8.15 -0.09
C LYS A 62 6.08 -8.50 0.88
N ARG A 63 7.10 -9.22 0.41
CA ARG A 63 8.24 -9.65 1.24
C ARG A 63 8.98 -8.46 1.84
N THR A 64 9.20 -7.38 1.08
CA THR A 64 9.85 -6.18 1.60
C THR A 64 9.01 -5.51 2.67
N VAL A 65 7.69 -5.40 2.47
CA VAL A 65 6.77 -4.85 3.47
C VAL A 65 6.71 -5.72 4.74
N ASP A 66 6.67 -7.05 4.60
CA ASP A 66 6.65 -7.98 5.73
C ASP A 66 7.95 -7.91 6.56
N ASN A 67 9.10 -7.81 5.89
CA ASN A 67 10.38 -7.69 6.57
C ASN A 67 10.49 -6.37 7.34
N LEU A 68 10.08 -5.26 6.72
CA LEU A 68 10.08 -3.95 7.37
C LEU A 68 9.04 -3.90 8.52
N SER A 69 7.89 -4.56 8.36
CA SER A 69 6.85 -4.61 9.39
C SER A 69 7.26 -5.45 10.62
N ARG A 70 8.14 -6.45 10.46
CA ARG A 70 8.66 -7.27 11.56
C ARG A 70 9.58 -6.49 12.51
N GLU A 71 10.08 -5.33 12.07
CA GLU A 71 10.96 -4.45 12.87
C GLU A 71 10.19 -3.41 13.72
N LEU A 72 8.85 -3.38 13.65
CA LEU A 72 8.00 -2.51 14.46
C LEU A 72 7.51 -3.20 15.74
N PRO A 73 7.67 -2.64 16.97
CA PRO A 73 7.37 -3.36 18.20
C PRO A 73 5.86 -3.59 18.46
N GLU A 74 5.50 -4.78 18.95
CA GLU A 74 4.15 -5.37 18.95
C GLU A 74 3.17 -4.98 20.10
N ALA A 75 3.63 -4.46 21.24
CA ALA A 75 2.89 -4.58 22.50
C ALA A 75 1.58 -3.77 22.71
N LEU A 76 1.25 -2.75 21.89
CA LEU A 76 0.06 -1.88 22.11
C LEU A 76 -1.10 -2.15 21.14
N LEU A 77 -0.87 -2.93 20.07
CA LEU A 77 -1.80 -3.09 18.96
C LEU A 77 -2.67 -4.37 19.06
N GLN A 78 -2.32 -5.31 19.94
CA GLN A 78 -2.82 -6.70 19.89
C GLN A 78 -4.35 -6.84 20.08
N LEU A 79 -4.99 -6.13 21.01
CA LEU A 79 -6.43 -6.34 21.34
C LEU A 79 -7.42 -5.74 20.33
N ARG A 80 -7.12 -4.60 19.71
CA ARG A 80 -7.93 -4.04 18.60
C ARG A 80 -7.57 -4.68 17.26
N SER A 81 -6.37 -5.27 17.18
CA SER A 81 -5.85 -5.96 16.00
C SER A 81 -6.55 -7.28 15.72
N ASP A 82 -7.11 -8.01 16.68
CA ASP A 82 -7.62 -9.37 16.39
C ASP A 82 -8.74 -9.41 15.32
N ASN A 83 -9.73 -8.52 15.38
CA ASN A 83 -10.79 -8.42 14.35
C ASN A 83 -10.26 -7.83 13.03
N LEU A 84 -9.32 -6.89 13.11
CA LEU A 84 -8.67 -6.33 11.93
C LEU A 84 -7.79 -7.37 11.25
N ARG A 85 -7.07 -8.19 12.02
CA ARG A 85 -6.20 -9.27 11.58
C ARG A 85 -7.01 -10.32 10.86
N GLU A 86 -8.18 -10.72 11.38
CA GLU A 86 -9.07 -11.61 10.65
C GLU A 86 -9.46 -11.02 9.27
N SER A 87 -9.80 -9.73 9.24
CA SER A 87 -10.18 -9.01 8.01
C SER A 87 -9.02 -8.96 7.01
N LEU A 88 -7.81 -8.65 7.48
CA LEU A 88 -6.60 -8.61 6.66
C LEU A 88 -6.26 -10.00 6.11
N THR A 89 -6.23 -11.02 6.97
CA THR A 89 -5.91 -12.40 6.59
C THR A 89 -6.89 -12.95 5.56
N LYS A 90 -8.19 -12.60 5.65
CA LYS A 90 -9.17 -12.99 4.64
C LYS A 90 -8.85 -12.42 3.26
N ILE A 91 -8.56 -11.12 3.15
CA ILE A 91 -8.16 -10.51 1.88
C ILE A 91 -6.89 -11.17 1.33
N GLU A 92 -5.89 -11.37 2.17
CA GLU A 92 -4.63 -11.98 1.74
C GLU A 92 -4.84 -13.41 1.23
N THR A 93 -5.60 -14.22 1.96
CA THR A 93 -5.89 -15.61 1.57
C THR A 93 -6.64 -15.67 0.25
N MET A 94 -7.63 -14.79 0.05
CA MET A 94 -8.39 -14.71 -1.20
C MET A 94 -7.52 -14.27 -2.37
N TYR A 95 -6.67 -13.27 -2.15
CA TYR A 95 -5.73 -12.78 -3.15
C TYR A 95 -4.69 -13.83 -3.55
N ASP A 96 -4.06 -14.47 -2.57
CA ASP A 96 -3.05 -15.51 -2.79
C ASP A 96 -3.71 -16.71 -3.52
N THR A 97 -4.92 -17.13 -3.12
CA THR A 97 -5.65 -18.22 -3.80
C THR A 97 -5.93 -17.91 -5.27
N ILE A 98 -6.40 -16.70 -5.60
CA ILE A 98 -6.67 -16.30 -6.99
C ILE A 98 -5.38 -16.21 -7.79
N THR A 99 -4.32 -15.66 -7.18
CA THR A 99 -3.00 -15.56 -7.81
C THR A 99 -2.44 -16.95 -8.14
N ASP A 100 -2.54 -17.90 -7.21
CA ASP A 100 -2.09 -19.28 -7.40
C ASP A 100 -2.90 -20.00 -8.51
N LEU A 101 -4.20 -19.75 -8.60
CA LEU A 101 -5.03 -20.27 -9.69
C LEU A 101 -4.60 -19.70 -11.06
N MET A 102 -4.35 -18.40 -11.14
CA MET A 102 -3.86 -17.75 -12.35
C MET A 102 -2.46 -18.26 -12.74
N GLU A 103 -1.54 -18.38 -11.77
CA GLU A 103 -0.20 -18.94 -11.98
C GLU A 103 -0.29 -20.39 -12.49
N THR A 104 -1.17 -21.21 -11.89
CA THR A 104 -1.38 -22.59 -12.33
C THR A 104 -1.87 -22.66 -13.78
N ALA A 105 -2.79 -21.78 -14.19
CA ALA A 105 -3.29 -21.74 -15.56
C ALA A 105 -2.21 -21.33 -16.56
N VAL A 106 -1.39 -20.35 -16.18
CA VAL A 106 -0.34 -19.77 -17.03
C VAL A 106 0.88 -20.69 -17.15
N THR A 107 1.10 -21.56 -16.17
CA THR A 107 2.22 -22.51 -16.11
C THR A 107 1.83 -23.95 -16.45
N LEU A 108 0.65 -24.17 -17.06
CA LEU A 108 0.26 -25.50 -17.52
C LEU A 108 1.33 -26.06 -18.48
N PRO A 109 1.73 -27.34 -18.32
CA PRO A 109 2.77 -27.92 -19.16
C PRO A 109 2.37 -27.91 -20.65
N GLU A 110 3.33 -27.64 -21.52
CA GLU A 110 3.07 -27.55 -22.96
C GLU A 110 2.93 -28.91 -23.64
N ASP A 111 3.43 -29.97 -23.00
CA ASP A 111 3.48 -31.35 -23.47
C ASP A 111 2.19 -32.14 -23.20
N ILE A 112 1.18 -31.55 -22.54
CA ILE A 112 -0.14 -32.18 -22.37
C ILE A 112 -1.00 -32.00 -23.62
N SER A 113 -1.82 -33.02 -23.92
CA SER A 113 -2.81 -32.97 -24.99
C SER A 113 -3.81 -31.84 -24.79
N ASP A 114 -4.32 -31.28 -25.89
CA ASP A 114 -5.34 -30.21 -25.86
C ASP A 114 -6.56 -30.57 -25.01
N ALA A 115 -7.08 -31.80 -25.12
CA ALA A 115 -8.22 -32.24 -24.31
C ALA A 115 -7.96 -32.22 -22.79
N GLU A 116 -6.74 -32.57 -22.36
CA GLU A 116 -6.34 -32.52 -20.95
C GLU A 116 -6.08 -31.07 -20.51
N ARG A 117 -5.53 -30.24 -21.40
CA ARG A 117 -5.36 -28.80 -21.17
C ARG A 117 -6.69 -28.11 -20.94
N ASP A 118 -7.67 -28.35 -21.81
CA ASP A 118 -9.02 -27.79 -21.73
C ASP A 118 -9.71 -28.23 -20.45
N LYS A 119 -9.58 -29.52 -20.08
CA LYS A 119 -10.12 -30.04 -18.82
C LYS A 119 -9.53 -29.33 -17.60
N LYS A 120 -8.22 -29.09 -17.57
CA LYS A 120 -7.54 -28.39 -16.46
C LYS A 120 -7.92 -26.91 -16.42
N LEU A 121 -7.96 -26.24 -17.57
CA LEU A 121 -8.37 -24.83 -17.66
C LEU A 121 -9.81 -24.63 -17.22
N ASN A 122 -10.74 -25.50 -17.64
CA ASN A 122 -12.13 -25.46 -17.19
C ASN A 122 -12.25 -25.65 -15.67
N ALA A 123 -11.48 -26.57 -15.08
CA ALA A 123 -11.48 -26.74 -13.62
C ALA A 123 -10.93 -25.51 -12.87
N ILE A 124 -9.91 -24.85 -13.43
CA ILE A 124 -9.37 -23.60 -12.87
C ILE A 124 -10.39 -22.48 -13.02
N GLN A 125 -11.04 -22.37 -14.18
CA GLN A 125 -12.07 -21.38 -14.46
C GLN A 125 -13.21 -21.45 -13.44
N THR A 126 -13.82 -22.63 -13.24
CA THR A 126 -14.90 -22.81 -12.27
C THR A 126 -14.47 -22.38 -10.86
N ARG A 127 -13.27 -22.76 -10.43
CA ARG A 127 -12.73 -22.38 -9.13
C ARG A 127 -12.49 -20.88 -9.02
N LEU A 128 -12.01 -20.25 -10.10
CA LEU A 128 -11.77 -18.81 -10.15
C LEU A 128 -13.09 -18.05 -10.06
N GLU A 129 -14.10 -18.42 -10.85
CA GLU A 129 -15.43 -17.82 -10.82
C GLU A 129 -16.10 -17.94 -9.44
N ASP A 130 -16.04 -19.11 -8.81
CA ASP A 130 -16.55 -19.31 -7.46
C ASP A 130 -15.86 -18.40 -6.45
N ARG A 131 -14.53 -18.25 -6.54
CA ARG A 131 -13.77 -17.35 -5.66
C ARG A 131 -14.08 -15.89 -5.92
N LEU A 132 -14.28 -15.48 -7.17
CA LEU A 132 -14.64 -14.10 -7.50
C LEU A 132 -16.06 -13.74 -7.07
N ARG A 133 -17.00 -14.70 -7.10
CA ARG A 133 -18.32 -14.53 -6.51
C ARG A 133 -18.26 -14.35 -4.99
N VAL A 134 -17.35 -15.06 -4.32
CA VAL A 134 -17.08 -14.79 -2.90
C VAL A 134 -16.46 -13.39 -2.73
N CYS A 135 -15.59 -12.96 -3.65
CA CYS A 135 -14.99 -11.63 -3.62
C CYS A 135 -16.04 -10.51 -3.69
N SER A 136 -16.96 -10.57 -4.66
CA SER A 136 -17.99 -9.54 -4.82
C SER A 136 -18.90 -9.41 -3.59
N ASN A 137 -19.14 -10.51 -2.87
CA ASN A 137 -20.01 -10.54 -1.70
C ASN A 137 -19.31 -10.11 -0.40
N GLU A 138 -18.10 -10.61 -0.13
CA GLU A 138 -17.45 -10.45 1.18
C GLU A 138 -16.48 -9.27 1.24
N ILE A 139 -15.71 -9.03 0.17
CA ILE A 139 -14.62 -8.05 0.17
C ILE A 139 -15.11 -6.62 0.42
N PRO A 140 -16.25 -6.13 -0.10
CA PRO A 140 -16.72 -4.77 0.18
C PRO A 140 -16.84 -4.50 1.69
N GLY A 141 -17.49 -5.40 2.43
CA GLY A 141 -17.69 -5.27 3.87
C GLY A 141 -16.41 -5.49 4.69
N ILE A 142 -15.48 -6.33 4.20
CA ILE A 142 -14.15 -6.47 4.82
C ILE A 142 -13.34 -5.19 4.65
N LEU A 143 -13.32 -4.62 3.43
CA LEU A 143 -12.65 -3.35 3.15
C LEU A 143 -13.26 -2.20 3.95
N ASP A 144 -14.58 -2.12 4.07
CA ASP A 144 -15.19 -1.07 4.90
C ASP A 144 -14.73 -1.16 6.35
N ARG A 145 -14.69 -2.36 6.96
CA ARG A 145 -14.15 -2.56 8.32
C ARG A 145 -12.69 -2.12 8.45
N ILE A 146 -11.84 -2.48 7.50
CA ILE A 146 -10.42 -2.08 7.51
C ILE A 146 -10.30 -0.56 7.37
N ASN A 147 -11.02 0.04 6.42
CA ASN A 147 -10.96 1.47 6.18
C ASN A 147 -11.50 2.28 7.36
N ASP A 148 -12.60 1.85 7.96
CA ASP A 148 -13.21 2.54 9.10
C ASP A 148 -12.27 2.49 10.32
N PHE A 149 -11.56 1.38 10.51
CA PHE A 149 -10.51 1.26 11.53
C PHE A 149 -9.32 2.21 11.26
N LEU A 150 -8.83 2.26 10.02
CA LEU A 150 -7.68 3.08 9.65
C LEU A 150 -8.00 4.58 9.59
N ALA A 151 -9.27 4.92 9.37
CA ALA A 151 -9.80 6.27 9.36
C ALA A 151 -10.31 6.75 10.72
N GLU A 152 -10.16 5.95 11.79
CA GLU A 152 -10.49 6.41 13.14
C GLU A 152 -9.76 7.72 13.46
N ASP A 153 -10.52 8.72 13.87
CA ASP A 153 -9.99 10.03 14.27
C ASP A 153 -9.85 10.15 15.79
N GLY A 154 -9.03 11.12 16.21
CA GLY A 154 -8.82 11.47 17.62
C GLY A 154 -7.54 10.89 18.22
N LEU A 155 -7.20 11.36 19.43
CA LEU A 155 -5.90 11.09 20.09
C LEU A 155 -5.61 9.61 20.35
N ARG A 156 -6.67 8.79 20.42
CA ARG A 156 -6.58 7.33 20.63
C ARG A 156 -6.80 6.52 19.36
N SER A 157 -6.81 7.17 18.18
CA SER A 157 -6.82 6.45 16.90
C SER A 157 -5.60 5.55 16.78
N PHE A 158 -5.78 4.44 16.07
CA PHE A 158 -4.70 3.50 15.78
C PHE A 158 -3.50 4.21 15.14
N LEU A 159 -3.76 4.99 14.09
CA LEU A 159 -2.73 5.67 13.30
C LEU A 159 -1.90 6.62 14.17
N ARG A 160 -2.53 7.45 15.00
CA ARG A 160 -1.78 8.39 15.88
C ARG A 160 -0.93 7.66 16.91
N GLN A 161 -1.46 6.62 17.55
CA GLN A 161 -0.71 5.85 18.52
C GLN A 161 0.50 5.17 17.88
N ALA A 162 0.31 4.61 16.67
CA ALA A 162 1.36 3.89 16.00
C ALA A 162 2.44 4.81 15.42
N VAL A 163 2.06 5.98 14.89
CA VAL A 163 3.00 7.04 14.47
C VAL A 163 3.74 7.62 15.68
N GLN A 164 3.07 7.86 16.81
CA GLN A 164 3.74 8.31 18.04
C GLN A 164 4.77 7.28 18.50
N LYS A 165 4.43 5.99 18.49
CA LYS A 165 5.38 4.94 18.84
C LYS A 165 6.56 4.87 17.86
N ALA A 166 6.33 5.07 16.57
CA ALA A 166 7.40 5.16 15.58
C ALA A 166 8.32 6.35 15.90
N PHE A 167 7.76 7.50 16.24
CA PHE A 167 8.51 8.67 16.68
C PHE A 167 9.37 8.40 17.92
N ASP A 168 8.79 7.82 18.98
CA ASP A 168 9.50 7.54 20.23
C ASP A 168 10.71 6.60 20.03
N ASN A 169 10.63 5.71 19.04
CA ASN A 169 11.67 4.75 18.70
C ASN A 169 12.57 5.21 17.53
N SER A 170 12.55 6.49 17.16
CA SER A 170 13.36 7.01 16.04
C SER A 170 14.42 7.99 16.50
N ASP A 171 15.59 7.88 15.87
CA ASP A 171 16.74 8.73 16.12
C ASP A 171 16.72 10.01 15.28
N ASP A 172 16.06 9.97 14.11
CA ASP A 172 15.90 11.11 13.21
C ASP A 172 14.56 11.09 12.47
N PHE A 173 14.29 12.16 11.70
CA PHE A 173 13.04 12.35 10.97
C PHE A 173 12.88 11.38 9.79
N VAL A 174 13.97 10.87 9.21
CA VAL A 174 13.94 9.88 8.13
C VAL A 174 13.49 8.54 8.71
N SER A 175 14.15 8.08 9.76
CA SER A 175 13.83 6.87 10.52
C SER A 175 12.38 6.91 11.04
N TYR A 176 11.95 8.06 11.55
CA TYR A 176 10.56 8.29 11.97
C TYR A 176 9.57 8.11 10.83
N HIS A 177 9.81 8.74 9.68
CA HIS A 177 8.97 8.60 8.51
C HIS A 177 8.99 7.16 7.99
N GLU A 178 10.16 6.52 7.89
CA GLU A 178 10.32 5.15 7.40
C GLU A 178 9.55 4.15 8.26
N LYS A 179 9.67 4.21 9.58
CA LYS A 179 8.93 3.34 10.51
C LYS A 179 7.42 3.60 10.43
N SER A 180 7.01 4.86 10.38
CA SER A 180 5.60 5.25 10.25
C SER A 180 4.98 4.77 8.93
N LYS A 181 5.69 5.00 7.82
CA LYS A 181 5.25 4.65 6.46
C LYS A 181 5.21 3.14 6.28
N THR A 182 6.24 2.43 6.72
CA THR A 182 6.31 0.97 6.70
C THR A 182 5.09 0.35 7.36
N LEU A 183 4.74 0.84 8.55
CA LEU A 183 3.56 0.37 9.26
C LEU A 183 2.31 0.56 8.40
N MET A 184 2.12 1.73 7.79
CA MET A 184 0.93 1.96 6.97
C MET A 184 0.91 1.18 5.67
N LEU A 185 2.09 0.94 5.07
CA LEU A 185 2.23 0.13 3.87
C LEU A 185 1.75 -1.31 4.08
N SER A 186 1.95 -1.92 5.26
CA SER A 186 1.45 -3.27 5.53
C SER A 186 -0.08 -3.36 5.47
N TYR A 187 -0.79 -2.33 5.91
CA TYR A 187 -2.24 -2.24 5.76
C TYR A 187 -2.67 -1.84 4.35
N TRP A 188 -2.02 -0.85 3.73
CA TRP A 188 -2.37 -0.38 2.39
C TRP A 188 -2.17 -1.44 1.32
N VAL A 189 -1.13 -2.28 1.42
CA VAL A 189 -0.95 -3.42 0.51
C VAL A 189 -2.16 -4.34 0.55
N VAL A 190 -2.69 -4.64 1.73
CA VAL A 190 -3.88 -5.49 1.87
C VAL A 190 -5.13 -4.78 1.34
N VAL A 191 -5.32 -3.50 1.62
CA VAL A 191 -6.43 -2.71 1.05
C VAL A 191 -6.38 -2.72 -0.49
N VAL A 192 -5.19 -2.50 -1.06
CA VAL A 192 -4.96 -2.54 -2.51
C VAL A 192 -5.25 -3.92 -3.09
N LYS A 193 -4.80 -5.00 -2.46
CA LYS A 193 -5.17 -6.37 -2.85
C LYS A 193 -6.69 -6.54 -2.87
N GLY A 194 -7.39 -6.07 -1.85
CA GLY A 194 -8.85 -6.11 -1.80
C GLY A 194 -9.50 -5.32 -2.95
N ILE A 195 -9.00 -4.13 -3.26
CA ILE A 195 -9.48 -3.33 -4.41
C ILE A 195 -9.25 -4.09 -5.73
N SER A 196 -8.08 -4.72 -5.90
CA SER A 196 -7.79 -5.54 -7.07
C SER A 196 -8.72 -6.75 -7.18
N LEU A 197 -9.06 -7.41 -6.06
CA LEU A 197 -10.06 -8.50 -6.03
C LEU A 197 -11.43 -8.02 -6.51
N LEU A 198 -11.86 -6.84 -6.06
CA LEU A 198 -13.12 -6.24 -6.51
C LEU A 198 -13.09 -5.92 -8.01
N GLN A 199 -11.96 -5.42 -8.53
CA GLN A 199 -11.79 -5.16 -9.96
C GLN A 199 -11.88 -6.45 -10.78
N MET A 200 -11.18 -7.51 -10.37
CA MET A 200 -11.28 -8.82 -11.01
C MET A 200 -12.71 -9.38 -10.95
N ALA A 201 -13.40 -9.24 -9.83
CA ALA A 201 -14.78 -9.70 -9.70
C ALA A 201 -15.74 -8.90 -10.59
N TYR A 202 -15.53 -7.59 -10.74
CA TYR A 202 -16.33 -6.73 -11.62
C TYR A 202 -16.09 -7.01 -13.11
N ASP A 203 -14.84 -7.31 -13.49
CA ASP A 203 -14.47 -7.60 -14.88
C ASP A 203 -14.83 -9.03 -15.32
N ALA A 204 -15.23 -9.90 -14.38
CA ALA A 204 -15.58 -11.29 -14.68
C ALA A 204 -17.01 -11.39 -15.26
N PRO A 205 -17.19 -12.07 -16.41
CA PRO A 205 -18.47 -12.09 -17.12
C PRO A 205 -19.57 -12.85 -16.37
N ASN A 206 -19.20 -13.81 -15.52
CA ASN A 206 -20.12 -14.71 -14.82
C ASN A 206 -20.32 -14.34 -13.33
N VAL A 207 -19.86 -13.15 -12.92
CA VAL A 207 -20.01 -12.63 -11.56
C VAL A 207 -20.91 -11.41 -11.61
N ASP A 208 -22.11 -11.53 -11.03
CA ASP A 208 -23.01 -10.39 -10.88
C ASP A 208 -22.51 -9.51 -9.74
N PHE A 209 -21.85 -8.40 -10.10
CA PHE A 209 -21.41 -7.37 -9.16
C PHE A 209 -22.01 -6.01 -9.54
N PHE A 210 -23.34 -5.90 -9.41
CA PHE A 210 -24.14 -4.74 -9.82
C PHE A 210 -23.59 -3.38 -9.35
N GLU A 211 -23.20 -3.25 -8.08
CA GLU A 211 -22.64 -2.00 -7.52
C GLU A 211 -21.10 -1.92 -7.64
N GLY A 212 -20.49 -2.77 -8.47
CA GLY A 212 -19.05 -2.98 -8.49
C GLY A 212 -18.24 -1.74 -8.81
N ALA A 213 -18.59 -1.02 -9.87
CA ALA A 213 -17.91 0.21 -10.26
C ALA A 213 -17.93 1.28 -9.15
N LEU A 214 -19.10 1.52 -8.54
CA LEU A 214 -19.26 2.48 -7.45
C LEU A 214 -18.50 2.04 -6.20
N THR A 215 -18.55 0.75 -5.87
CA THR A 215 -17.86 0.17 -4.72
C THR A 215 -16.35 0.29 -4.87
N ILE A 216 -15.79 -0.09 -6.03
CA ILE A 216 -14.35 0.03 -6.32
C ILE A 216 -13.91 1.48 -6.20
N GLN A 217 -14.65 2.42 -6.79
CA GLN A 217 -14.33 3.84 -6.73
C GLN A 217 -14.34 4.36 -5.29
N ARG A 218 -15.36 4.00 -4.50
CA ARG A 218 -15.45 4.34 -3.07
C ARG A 218 -14.22 3.84 -2.29
N GLN A 219 -13.78 2.61 -2.54
CA GLN A 219 -12.61 2.05 -1.86
C GLN A 219 -11.30 2.74 -2.27
N LYS A 220 -11.14 3.11 -3.55
CA LYS A 220 -9.99 3.92 -4.02
C LYS A 220 -9.96 5.30 -3.34
N GLU A 221 -11.09 5.95 -3.21
CA GLU A 221 -11.21 7.23 -2.51
C GLU A 221 -10.92 7.12 -1.02
N LYS A 222 -11.34 6.02 -0.37
CA LYS A 222 -10.99 5.76 1.03
C LYS A 222 -9.48 5.55 1.18
N LEU A 223 -8.82 4.80 0.29
CA LEU A 223 -7.35 4.64 0.31
C LEU A 223 -6.62 5.99 0.13
N ASN A 224 -7.07 6.83 -0.79
CA ASN A 224 -6.49 8.18 -0.97
C ASN A 224 -6.64 9.04 0.30
N ARG A 225 -7.80 8.97 0.96
CA ARG A 225 -8.02 9.65 2.24
C ARG A 225 -7.11 9.10 3.34
N GLN A 226 -6.87 7.80 3.40
CA GLN A 226 -5.92 7.24 4.36
C GLN A 226 -4.50 7.80 4.17
N GLU A 227 -4.05 7.99 2.93
CA GLU A 227 -2.75 8.61 2.67
C GLU A 227 -2.71 10.07 3.14
N GLN A 228 -3.79 10.84 2.93
CA GLN A 228 -3.91 12.20 3.44
C GLN A 228 -3.89 12.24 4.97
N THR A 229 -4.62 11.33 5.63
CA THR A 229 -4.61 11.21 7.09
C THR A 229 -3.23 10.84 7.60
N PHE A 230 -2.53 9.91 6.95
CA PHE A 230 -1.14 9.57 7.26
C PHE A 230 -0.23 10.80 7.18
N ARG A 231 -0.29 11.55 6.07
CA ARG A 231 0.50 12.77 5.90
C ARG A 231 0.21 13.81 6.99
N ALA A 232 -1.07 13.99 7.33
CA ALA A 232 -1.48 14.91 8.39
C ALA A 232 -0.99 14.48 9.78
N VAL A 233 -1.00 13.18 10.08
CA VAL A 233 -0.55 12.64 11.37
C VAL A 233 0.97 12.65 11.50
N VAL A 234 1.70 12.28 10.44
CA VAL A 234 3.17 12.31 10.43
C VAL A 234 3.72 13.73 10.38
N GLY A 235 2.99 14.62 9.72
CA GLY A 235 3.36 16.00 9.42
C GLY A 235 3.77 16.15 7.95
N GLU A 236 3.02 16.96 7.21
CA GLU A 236 3.23 17.16 5.75
C GLU A 236 4.66 17.60 5.44
N ASN A 237 5.23 18.48 6.26
CA ASN A 237 6.60 18.96 6.08
C ASN A 237 7.64 17.84 6.27
N THR A 238 7.43 16.94 7.23
CA THR A 238 8.29 15.76 7.45
C THR A 238 8.23 14.82 6.26
N VAL A 239 7.01 14.50 5.79
CA VAL A 239 6.82 13.62 4.61
C VAL A 239 7.51 14.22 3.39
N ARG A 240 7.26 15.50 3.08
CA ARG A 240 7.87 16.19 1.94
C ARG A 240 9.39 16.21 2.03
N LEU A 241 9.94 16.47 3.21
CA LEU A 241 11.39 16.51 3.43
C LEU A 241 12.02 15.14 3.17
N VAL A 242 11.44 14.06 3.67
CA VAL A 242 11.95 12.69 3.46
C VAL A 242 11.81 12.27 2.00
N GLU A 243 10.63 12.46 1.40
CA GLU A 243 10.40 12.13 -0.02
C GLU A 243 11.43 12.83 -0.92
N TRP A 244 11.72 14.11 -0.65
CA TRP A 244 12.73 14.84 -1.41
C TRP A 244 14.16 14.41 -1.11
N THR A 245 14.49 14.09 0.14
CA THR A 245 15.83 13.62 0.52
C THR A 245 16.14 12.28 -0.15
N LEU A 246 15.15 11.38 -0.22
CA LEU A 246 15.28 10.08 -0.87
C LEU A 246 15.34 10.18 -2.40
N LEU A 247 14.57 11.10 -3.01
CA LEU A 247 14.57 11.30 -4.46
C LEU A 247 15.76 12.13 -4.97
N ARG A 248 16.30 13.02 -4.13
CA ARG A 248 17.35 13.98 -4.49
C ARG A 248 18.29 14.20 -3.30
N PRO A 249 19.29 13.33 -3.10
CA PRO A 249 20.18 13.37 -1.93
C PRO A 249 21.06 14.62 -1.85
N SER A 250 21.17 15.41 -2.92
CA SER A 250 21.95 16.66 -2.98
C SER A 250 21.11 17.93 -2.80
N THR A 251 19.87 17.83 -2.31
CA THR A 251 18.96 18.98 -2.20
C THR A 251 19.33 19.88 -1.02
N LEU A 252 19.44 21.18 -1.27
CA LEU A 252 19.55 22.19 -0.23
C LEU A 252 18.16 22.49 0.36
N VAL A 253 18.00 22.30 1.66
CA VAL A 253 16.74 22.51 2.38
C VAL A 253 16.80 23.83 3.14
N THR A 254 15.80 24.71 2.93
CA THR A 254 15.64 25.93 3.71
C THR A 254 14.45 25.77 4.66
N LEU A 255 14.72 25.79 5.97
CA LEU A 255 13.71 25.73 7.02
C LEU A 255 13.32 27.16 7.41
N LEU A 256 12.04 27.51 7.29
CA LEU A 256 11.51 28.83 7.69
C LEU A 256 10.68 28.65 8.96
N THR A 257 11.12 29.23 10.07
CA THR A 257 10.43 29.14 11.37
C THR A 257 9.70 30.44 11.71
N ASP A 258 8.48 30.32 12.24
CA ASP A 258 7.69 31.47 12.74
C ASP A 258 8.26 32.03 14.07
N GLU A 259 9.07 31.24 14.77
CA GLU A 259 9.95 31.73 15.84
C GLU A 259 11.24 32.25 15.20
N GLY A 260 11.28 33.56 14.95
CA GLY A 260 12.42 34.21 14.32
C GLY A 260 13.69 34.08 15.16
N TYR A 261 14.64 33.29 14.70
CA TYR A 261 16.07 33.61 14.74
C TYR A 261 16.69 33.02 13.47
N GLY A 262 16.96 33.90 12.50
CA GLY A 262 17.63 33.53 11.26
C GLY A 262 19.02 32.95 11.54
N ILE A 263 19.32 31.80 10.95
CA ILE A 263 20.69 31.28 10.88
C ILE A 263 21.30 31.76 9.55
N GLY A 264 22.10 32.82 9.63
CA GLY A 264 23.21 33.10 8.69
C GLY A 264 22.90 33.82 7.36
N PRO A 265 23.92 34.47 6.75
CA PRO A 265 23.71 35.58 5.82
C PRO A 265 23.64 35.19 4.34
N LYS A 266 22.83 35.98 3.62
CA LYS A 266 22.64 36.15 2.16
C LYS A 266 21.96 35.00 1.39
N PRO A 267 20.93 35.31 0.56
CA PRO A 267 20.38 34.35 -0.38
C PRO A 267 21.41 34.04 -1.47
N PRO A 268 21.59 32.77 -1.88
CA PRO A 268 22.42 32.44 -3.04
C PRO A 268 21.72 32.91 -4.33
N SER A 269 22.53 33.27 -5.32
CA SER A 269 22.06 33.72 -6.63
C SER A 269 21.26 32.63 -7.33
N ILE A 270 20.13 33.06 -7.90
CA ILE A 270 19.26 32.31 -8.80
C ILE A 270 20.11 31.92 -10.00
N ASP A 271 20.67 30.72 -10.00
CA ASP A 271 20.92 29.90 -11.19
C ASP A 271 21.29 28.50 -10.66
N ASP A 272 20.49 27.50 -11.02
CA ASP A 272 20.55 26.06 -10.67
C ASP A 272 20.04 25.54 -9.30
N ILE A 273 19.30 26.33 -8.52
CA ILE A 273 18.73 25.84 -7.24
C ILE A 273 17.24 25.50 -7.38
N THR A 274 16.90 24.20 -7.31
CA THR A 274 15.53 23.79 -7.00
C THR A 274 15.27 24.00 -5.51
N SER A 275 14.70 25.15 -5.14
CA SER A 275 14.40 25.51 -3.76
C SER A 275 13.06 24.89 -3.30
N MET A 276 13.04 24.31 -2.10
CA MET A 276 11.80 24.00 -1.39
C MET A 276 11.66 24.95 -0.21
N SER A 277 10.59 25.76 -0.22
CA SER A 277 10.17 26.53 0.95
C SER A 277 9.13 25.73 1.74
N LEU A 278 9.46 25.39 2.99
CA LEU A 278 8.53 24.80 3.94
C LEU A 278 7.96 25.93 4.80
N PHE A 279 6.66 26.22 4.67
CA PHE A 279 5.96 27.17 5.53
C PHE A 279 5.51 26.45 6.80
N ILE A 280 5.92 26.93 7.97
CA ILE A 280 5.52 26.40 9.28
C ILE A 280 4.26 27.16 9.77
N GLY A 281 3.27 27.36 8.89
CA GLY A 281 2.01 28.06 9.26
C GLY A 281 1.06 27.23 10.13
N ALA A 282 1.28 25.92 10.22
CA ALA A 282 0.68 25.05 11.20
C ALA A 282 1.84 24.41 11.97
N ARG A 283 1.91 24.69 13.27
CA ARG A 283 2.91 24.15 14.22
C ARG A 283 3.35 22.75 13.78
N ILE A 284 4.63 22.58 13.44
CA ILE A 284 5.23 21.25 13.51
C ILE A 284 4.93 20.79 14.93
N PRO A 285 4.19 19.68 15.15
CA PRO A 285 4.12 19.10 16.46
C PRO A 285 5.55 18.68 16.79
N VAL A 286 6.25 19.51 17.55
CA VAL A 286 7.41 19.04 18.29
C VAL A 286 6.82 18.14 19.36
N HIS A 287 6.58 16.87 19.00
CA HIS A 287 6.29 15.84 19.96
C HIS A 287 7.55 15.72 20.83
N ARG A 288 7.52 16.35 22.01
CA ARG A 288 8.58 16.15 23.00
C ARG A 288 8.55 14.69 23.42
N ARG A 289 9.73 14.06 23.53
CA ARG A 289 9.81 12.70 24.09
C ARG A 289 9.22 12.73 25.49
N SER A 290 8.54 11.65 25.90
CA SER A 290 7.89 11.61 27.22
C SER A 290 8.88 11.83 28.38
N GLU A 291 10.15 11.51 28.16
CA GLU A 291 11.27 11.71 29.10
C GLU A 291 11.60 13.20 29.34
N ASP A 292 11.22 14.12 28.45
CA ASP A 292 11.46 15.56 28.60
C ASP A 292 10.51 16.25 29.60
N LEU A 293 9.48 15.54 30.10
CA LEU A 293 8.56 16.09 31.09
C LEU A 293 9.15 16.10 32.51
N ASP A 294 10.09 15.22 32.82
CA ASP A 294 10.67 15.11 34.15
C ASP A 294 11.82 16.11 34.38
N THR A 295 12.54 16.51 33.33
CA THR A 295 13.61 17.50 33.41
C THR A 295 13.10 18.93 33.55
N VAL A 296 11.92 19.26 33.01
CA VAL A 296 11.33 20.61 33.13
C VAL A 296 10.77 20.87 34.53
N LYS A 297 10.30 19.85 35.25
CA LYS A 297 9.85 19.99 36.64
C LYS A 297 10.99 20.20 37.65
N MET A 298 12.21 19.76 37.32
CA MET A 298 13.38 19.92 38.20
C MET A 298 14.11 21.25 38.03
N ALA A 299 13.80 22.03 36.97
CA ALA A 299 14.37 23.36 36.76
C ALA A 299 13.53 24.50 37.38
N SER A 300 12.44 24.18 38.09
CA SER A 300 11.52 25.14 38.71
C SER A 300 11.36 24.98 40.23
N MET A 301 12.31 24.33 40.90
CA MET A 301 12.40 24.30 42.38
C MET A 301 13.72 24.90 42.86
#